data_AF-A0A923WVK2-F1
#
_entry.id   AF-A0A923WVK2-F1
#
_cell.length_a   1.000
_cell.length_b   1.000
_cell.length_c   1.000
_cell.angle_alpha   90.00
_cell.angle_beta   90.00
_cell.angle_gamma   90.00
#
_symmetry.space_group_name_H-M   'P 1'
#
loop_
_entity.id
_entity.type
_entity.pdbx_description
1 polymer ?
#
loop_
_entity_poly.entity_id
_entity_poly.type
_entity_poly.pdbx_seq_one_letter_code
_entity_poly.pdbx_strand_id
1 'polypeptide(L)'
;GGLQHYVPGVIHASSASKQTVYIEPEATIRSNNRLRQIDVEIEEEIERLLIEISTYLYTQKTQFEKTKKILLTTDIIFAKAQLTVQLGAQPCTFIPEDAEMEAFEVHLQELFHPLLKFAGKNPITNTIQLDAKKSILLLSGPNAGGKTVLLKAIGLASQMARCGLPICASRESVIPFFAQIATCIGDAQSVDEDLSTFAAHLKQLDLAVQLKGANNLVLIDEICGSTDPEEGSALARAFINEYAKNKVYGVITSHLSPLKTGWSQDDVIKNGSLEYDPQSGKPSYNFLSGIPGDSLALLTAKRVGVSPAILAHAYEYLSPLAKQKISSLKEIENLKKDISVLQAKYRKDIKDVEKRKLELDEQIKKFEETKDRELEKTLKQATKNVESVISEANAKEAMDKHRKLQEIKFNLPEIVKGGTSQNSTDPKKIQTADEFAEKFPPGTKIFVNSINQDGIIQSIPNSKGEVYVLSQSIRLQVHWTELKPAHKFTNPTSQLVRRSGTSTVSLVDQDRTVDLRGKTVEEALSSLENALDLASAQEEDRMKVIHGHGTEA
;
A
#
# COMPACT_ATOMS: atom_id res chain seq x y z
N GLY A 1 102.03 30.71 26.31
CA GLY A 1 101.42 31.93 25.76
C GLY A 1 100.22 31.51 24.95
N GLY A 2 99.01 31.89 25.38
CA GLY A 2 97.79 31.60 24.61
C GLY A 2 97.59 32.66 23.53
N LEU A 3 96.93 32.28 22.43
CA LEU A 3 96.59 33.14 21.28
C LEU A 3 95.68 34.34 21.62
N GLN A 4 95.32 34.52 22.90
CA GLN A 4 94.36 35.50 23.43
C GLN A 4 94.76 36.97 23.21
N HIS A 5 96.02 37.26 22.88
CA HIS A 5 96.53 38.62 22.68
C HIS A 5 96.86 38.96 21.21
N TYR A 6 96.69 38.03 20.26
CA TYR A 6 97.06 38.25 18.86
C TYR A 6 96.02 39.00 18.04
N VAL A 7 94.75 38.98 18.47
CA VAL A 7 93.64 39.69 17.83
C VAL A 7 92.86 40.45 18.91
N PRO A 8 92.73 41.78 18.83
CA PRO A 8 91.94 42.55 19.78
C PRO A 8 90.45 42.21 19.61
N GLY A 9 89.77 41.87 20.71
CA GLY A 9 88.38 41.41 20.68
C GLY A 9 87.90 40.80 22.00
N VAL A 10 86.64 40.38 22.03
CA VAL A 10 86.00 39.74 23.19
C VAL A 10 86.06 38.22 23.04
N ILE A 11 86.55 37.53 24.07
CA ILE A 11 86.62 36.06 24.11
C ILE A 11 85.25 35.52 24.55
N HIS A 12 84.57 34.77 23.67
CA HIS A 12 83.29 34.12 23.98
C HIS A 12 83.47 32.76 24.65
N ALA A 13 84.49 32.01 24.24
CA ALA A 13 84.81 30.70 24.82
C ALA A 13 86.27 30.32 24.58
N SER A 14 86.84 29.52 25.48
CA SER A 14 88.15 28.89 25.28
C SER A 14 88.07 27.39 25.53
N SER A 15 88.77 26.61 24.71
CA SER A 15 88.96 25.17 24.93
C SER A 15 89.58 24.88 26.31
N ALA A 16 89.33 23.69 26.87
CA ALA A 16 89.87 23.29 28.17
C ALA A 16 91.42 23.29 28.22
N SER A 17 92.08 23.03 27.07
CA SER A 17 93.54 23.13 26.92
C SER A 17 94.06 24.55 26.66
N LYS A 18 93.17 25.55 26.54
CA LYS A 18 93.45 26.96 26.20
C LYS A 18 94.22 27.17 24.88
N GLN A 19 94.30 26.15 24.02
CA GLN A 19 94.97 26.23 22.72
C GLN A 19 94.09 26.88 21.64
N THR A 20 92.77 26.68 21.73
CA THR A 20 91.78 27.30 20.82
C THR A 20 90.90 28.28 21.58
N VAL A 21 90.69 29.47 21.01
CA VAL A 21 89.89 30.56 21.59
C VAL A 21 88.92 31.06 20.52
N TYR A 22 87.64 31.13 20.86
CA TYR A 22 86.60 31.76 20.05
C TYR A 22 86.53 33.23 20.43
N ILE A 23 87.06 34.09 19.57
CA ILE A 23 87.12 35.55 19.74
C ILE A 23 86.20 36.21 18.74
N GLU A 24 85.43 37.19 19.21
CA GLU A 24 84.79 38.18 18.37
C GLU A 24 85.72 39.39 18.21
N PRO A 25 86.24 39.66 17.00
CA PRO A 25 87.15 40.77 16.74
C PRO A 25 86.52 42.13 17.08
N GLU A 26 87.32 43.06 17.60
CA GLU A 26 86.84 44.40 18.00
C GLU A 26 86.14 45.16 16.87
N ALA A 27 86.59 44.97 15.63
CA ALA A 27 85.99 45.56 14.44
C ALA A 27 84.55 45.09 14.17
N THR A 28 84.18 43.86 14.59
CA THR A 28 82.84 43.30 14.34
C THR A 28 81.87 43.48 15.50
N ILE A 29 82.36 43.76 16.72
CA ILE A 29 81.54 43.92 17.93
C ILE A 29 80.41 44.95 17.71
N ARG A 30 80.73 46.10 17.08
CA ARG A 30 79.71 47.13 16.81
C ARG A 30 78.63 46.63 15.86
N SER A 31 79.02 45.93 14.78
CA SER A 31 78.08 45.37 13.80
C SER A 31 77.22 44.26 14.41
N ASN A 32 77.79 43.39 15.24
CA ASN A 32 77.05 42.29 15.86
C ASN A 32 76.09 42.78 16.95
N ASN A 33 76.50 43.78 17.75
CA ASN A 33 75.58 44.45 18.68
C ASN A 33 74.45 45.17 17.93
N ARG A 34 74.74 45.83 16.80
CA ARG A 34 73.69 46.44 15.97
C ARG A 34 72.77 45.39 15.36
N LEU A 35 73.30 44.23 14.96
CA LEU A 35 72.50 43.11 14.44
C LEU A 35 71.54 42.59 15.51
N ARG A 36 72.03 42.32 16.73
CA ARG A 36 71.17 41.95 17.88
C ARG A 36 70.13 43.02 18.20
N GLN A 37 70.48 44.30 18.12
CA GLN A 37 69.53 45.38 18.35
C GLN A 37 68.43 45.39 17.27
N ILE A 38 68.81 45.19 16.00
CA ILE A 38 67.85 45.07 14.89
C ILE A 38 66.96 43.85 15.08
N ASP A 39 67.50 42.70 15.55
CA ASP A 39 66.69 41.52 15.83
C ASP A 39 65.61 41.81 16.88
N VAL A 40 65.97 42.52 17.96
CA VAL A 40 64.99 42.97 18.98
C VAL A 40 63.98 43.96 18.39
N GLU A 41 64.44 44.94 17.60
CA GLU A 41 63.56 45.90 16.91
C GLU A 41 62.56 45.16 15.97
N ILE A 42 62.99 44.08 15.32
CA ILE A 42 62.14 43.23 14.47
C ILE A 42 61.11 42.47 15.30
N GLU A 43 61.52 41.86 16.42
CA GLU A 43 60.60 41.13 17.31
C GLU A 43 59.51 42.05 17.87
N GLU A 44 59.89 43.25 18.32
CA GLU A 44 58.95 44.28 18.80
C GLU A 44 57.97 44.70 17.69
N GLU A 45 58.46 44.86 16.45
CA GLU A 45 57.61 45.21 15.31
C GLU A 45 56.64 44.08 14.93
N ILE A 46 57.08 42.82 14.99
CA ILE A 46 56.22 41.65 14.77
C ILE A 46 55.11 41.61 15.83
N GLU A 47 55.45 41.80 17.10
CA GLU A 47 54.46 41.83 18.18
C GLU A 47 53.44 42.96 17.96
N ARG A 48 53.91 44.15 17.60
CA ARG A 48 53.04 45.28 17.28
C ARG A 48 52.07 44.95 16.14
N LEU A 49 52.56 44.36 15.06
CA LEU A 49 51.73 43.95 13.91
C LEU A 49 50.73 42.86 14.29
N LEU A 50 51.11 41.88 15.11
CA LEU A 50 50.21 40.83 15.60
C LEU A 50 49.10 41.40 16.47
N ILE A 51 49.40 42.36 17.34
CA ILE A 51 48.39 43.08 18.15
C ILE A 51 47.45 43.87 17.24
N GLU A 52 47.97 44.57 16.24
CA GLU A 52 47.17 45.34 15.27
C GLU A 52 46.21 44.43 14.49
N ILE A 53 46.73 43.32 13.92
CA ILE A 53 45.93 42.33 13.19
C ILE A 53 44.88 41.69 14.11
N SER A 54 45.26 41.32 15.34
CA SER A 54 44.34 40.71 16.30
C SER A 54 43.21 41.67 16.69
N THR A 55 43.54 42.94 16.90
CA THR A 55 42.56 44.00 17.20
C THR A 55 41.63 44.21 16.01
N TYR A 56 42.17 44.26 14.79
CA TYR A 56 41.37 44.33 13.58
C TYR A 56 40.40 43.15 13.46
N LEU A 57 40.86 41.91 13.63
CA LEU A 57 40.00 40.72 13.60
C LEU A 57 38.94 40.73 14.71
N TYR A 58 39.28 41.26 15.89
CA TYR A 58 38.34 41.39 16.99
C TYR A 58 37.17 42.32 16.66
N THR A 59 37.39 43.38 15.87
CA THR A 59 36.28 44.24 15.38
C THR A 59 35.28 43.47 14.53
N GLN A 60 35.71 42.38 13.88
CA GLN A 60 34.89 41.50 13.05
C GLN A 60 34.28 40.31 13.81
N LYS A 61 34.45 40.24 15.14
CA LYS A 61 33.96 39.13 15.98
C LYS A 61 32.51 38.75 15.68
N THR A 62 31.61 39.72 15.52
CA THR A 62 30.19 39.46 15.25
C THR A 62 29.96 38.77 13.91
N GLN A 63 30.77 39.08 12.88
CA GLN A 63 30.71 38.41 11.59
C GLN A 63 31.22 36.97 11.71
N PHE A 64 32.34 36.73 12.41
CA PHE A 64 32.84 35.38 12.65
C PHE A 64 31.85 34.52 13.44
N GLU A 65 31.19 35.07 14.45
CA GLU A 65 30.15 34.36 15.20
C GLU A 65 28.94 34.00 14.33
N LYS A 66 28.51 34.90 13.44
CA LYS A 66 27.46 34.63 12.46
C LYS A 66 27.89 33.53 11.49
N THR A 67 29.09 33.64 10.91
CA THR A 67 29.64 32.65 9.99
C THR A 67 29.77 31.29 10.65
N LYS A 68 30.26 31.22 11.90
CA LYS A 68 30.33 29.99 12.68
C LYS A 68 28.95 29.34 12.86
N LYS A 69 27.93 30.13 13.22
CA LYS A 69 26.55 29.64 13.37
C LYS A 69 25.99 29.08 12.05
N ILE A 70 26.21 29.79 10.95
CA ILE A 70 25.77 29.35 9.61
C ILE A 70 26.49 28.05 9.23
N LEU A 71 27.83 28.03 9.32
CA LEU A 71 28.63 26.84 9.02
C LEU A 71 28.20 25.62 9.83
N LEU A 72 27.98 25.79 11.14
CA LEU A 72 27.52 24.69 12.01
C LEU A 72 26.13 24.20 11.61
N THR A 73 25.21 25.12 11.28
CA THR A 73 23.86 24.74 10.84
C THR A 73 23.91 24.00 9.50
N THR A 74 24.71 24.50 8.56
CA THR A 74 24.92 23.89 7.25
C THR A 74 25.54 22.50 7.38
N ASP A 75 26.58 22.35 8.20
CA ASP A 75 27.25 21.06 8.44
C ASP A 75 26.29 20.03 9.04
N ILE A 76 25.50 20.41 10.05
CA ILE A 76 24.45 19.54 10.61
C ILE A 76 23.44 19.14 9.53
N ILE A 77 22.94 20.07 8.71
CA ILE A 77 21.97 19.75 7.65
C ILE A 77 22.58 18.78 6.62
N PHE A 78 23.83 19.00 6.18
CA PHE A 78 24.53 18.10 5.28
C PHE A 78 24.73 16.72 5.89
N ALA A 79 25.12 16.64 7.16
CA ALA A 79 25.27 15.36 7.87
C ALA A 79 23.92 14.61 7.96
N LYS A 80 22.81 15.31 8.25
CA LYS A 80 21.46 14.73 8.23
C LYS A 80 21.07 14.19 6.85
N ALA A 81 21.37 14.94 5.79
CA ALA A 81 21.10 14.53 4.42
C ALA A 81 21.93 13.30 4.01
N GLN A 82 23.22 13.27 4.35
CA GLN A 82 24.09 12.10 4.11
C GLN A 82 23.59 10.86 4.85
N LEU A 83 23.23 11.00 6.13
CA LEU A 83 22.66 9.93 6.95
C LEU A 83 21.37 9.38 6.32
N THR A 84 20.51 10.29 5.82
CA THR A 84 19.25 9.93 5.14
C THR A 84 19.51 9.06 3.90
N VAL A 85 20.48 9.44 3.07
CA VAL A 85 20.86 8.68 1.87
C VAL A 85 21.42 7.31 2.23
N GLN A 86 22.30 7.23 3.24
CA GLN A 86 22.88 5.96 3.69
C GLN A 86 21.82 4.99 4.24
N LEU A 87 20.86 5.52 5.00
CA LEU A 87 19.75 4.74 5.54
C LEU A 87 18.64 4.48 4.53
N GLY A 88 18.60 5.20 3.40
CA GLY A 88 17.41 5.24 2.54
C GLY A 88 16.15 5.69 3.29
N ALA A 89 16.32 6.58 4.28
CA ALA A 89 15.23 7.14 5.07
C ALA A 89 14.42 8.14 4.22
N GLN A 90 13.16 8.35 4.59
CA GLN A 90 12.23 9.23 3.87
C GLN A 90 11.59 10.22 4.85
N PRO A 91 11.20 11.42 4.38
CA PRO A 91 10.45 12.35 5.21
C PRO A 91 9.06 11.77 5.51
N CYS A 92 8.58 11.95 6.74
CA CYS A 92 7.22 11.62 7.15
C CYS A 92 6.35 12.87 7.25
N THR A 93 5.04 12.67 7.30
CA THR A 93 4.09 13.75 7.53
C THR A 93 3.76 13.82 9.02
N PHE A 94 3.86 15.02 9.59
CA PHE A 94 3.36 15.27 10.94
C PHE A 94 1.87 15.59 10.91
N ILE A 95 1.14 15.03 11.87
CA ILE A 95 -0.23 15.46 12.14
C ILE A 95 -0.17 16.84 12.80
N PRO A 96 -0.96 17.83 12.35
CA PRO A 96 -1.03 19.14 12.97
C PRO A 96 -1.36 19.05 14.47
N GLU A 97 -0.73 19.88 15.30
CA GLU A 97 -0.97 19.89 16.75
C GLU A 97 -2.42 20.27 17.11
N ASP A 98 -3.07 21.07 16.25
CA ASP A 98 -4.45 21.55 16.40
C ASP A 98 -5.50 20.52 15.93
N ALA A 99 -5.07 19.36 15.44
CA ALA A 99 -5.97 18.33 14.96
C ALA A 99 -6.83 17.79 16.11
N GLU A 100 -8.08 17.42 15.81
CA GLU A 100 -8.93 16.74 16.79
C GLU A 100 -8.29 15.43 17.23
N MET A 101 -8.50 15.01 18.49
CA MET A 101 -7.92 13.77 19.03
C MET A 101 -8.21 12.54 18.17
N GLU A 102 -9.33 12.53 17.44
CA GLU A 102 -9.75 11.45 16.54
C GLU A 102 -8.91 11.38 15.24
N ALA A 103 -8.25 12.47 14.87
CA ALA A 103 -7.36 12.57 13.72
C ALA A 103 -5.90 12.20 14.05
N PHE A 104 -5.57 12.00 15.34
CA PHE A 104 -4.26 11.47 15.72
C PHE A 104 -4.19 10.01 15.28
N GLU A 105 -3.25 9.70 14.38
CA GLU A 105 -2.91 8.35 13.93
C GLU A 105 -1.39 8.16 13.87
N VAL A 106 -0.93 6.95 14.12
CA VAL A 106 0.44 6.52 13.90
C VAL A 106 0.39 5.51 12.77
N HIS A 107 0.78 5.92 11.58
CA HIS A 107 0.88 5.06 10.41
C HIS A 107 2.34 5.02 9.93
N LEU A 108 3.07 3.98 10.29
CA LEU A 108 4.44 3.75 9.85
C LEU A 108 4.44 2.65 8.81
N GLN A 109 4.56 3.02 7.54
CA GLN A 109 4.57 2.07 6.43
C GLN A 109 5.97 1.59 6.11
N GLU A 110 6.13 0.30 5.84
CA GLU A 110 7.43 -0.30 5.48
C GLU A 110 8.58 0.05 6.47
N LEU A 111 8.26 0.18 7.75
CA LEU A 111 9.21 0.53 8.80
C LEU A 111 10.28 -0.55 8.94
N PHE A 112 11.54 -0.12 9.03
CA PHE A 112 12.66 -1.00 9.34
C PHE A 112 13.60 -0.38 10.37
N HIS A 113 14.36 -1.24 11.06
CA HIS A 113 15.31 -0.80 12.07
C HIS A 113 16.60 -0.27 11.42
N PRO A 114 17.02 1.00 11.65
CA PRO A 114 18.17 1.61 10.97
C PRO A 114 19.49 0.87 11.18
N LEU A 115 19.76 0.40 12.41
CA LEU A 115 21.01 -0.32 12.71
C LEU A 115 21.16 -1.64 11.94
N LEU A 116 20.08 -2.27 11.48
CA LEU A 116 20.19 -3.48 10.67
C LEU A 116 20.78 -3.18 9.28
N LYS A 117 20.44 -2.01 8.73
CA LYS A 117 20.98 -1.54 7.45
C LYS A 117 22.46 -1.15 7.57
N PHE A 118 22.84 -0.50 8.67
CA PHE A 118 24.26 -0.25 8.97
C PHE A 118 25.08 -1.52 9.16
N ALA A 119 24.47 -2.57 9.72
CA ALA A 119 25.10 -3.88 9.85
C ALA A 119 25.19 -4.66 8.53
N GLY A 120 24.82 -4.06 7.38
CA GLY A 120 24.86 -4.70 6.06
C GLY A 120 23.81 -5.80 5.87
N LYS A 121 22.77 -5.85 6.71
CA LYS A 121 21.67 -6.81 6.58
C LYS A 121 20.55 -6.18 5.75
N ASN A 122 19.77 -7.01 5.07
CA ASN A 122 18.50 -6.58 4.45
C ASN A 122 17.39 -6.69 5.51
N PRO A 123 16.95 -5.58 6.13
CA PRO A 123 15.91 -5.65 7.15
C PRO A 123 14.56 -5.94 6.50
N ILE A 124 13.73 -6.68 7.23
CA ILE A 124 12.34 -6.90 6.84
C ILE A 124 11.53 -5.68 7.28
N THR A 125 10.76 -5.14 6.35
CA THR A 125 9.93 -3.96 6.55
C THR A 125 8.57 -4.35 7.12
N ASN A 126 8.02 -3.52 8.00
CA ASN A 126 6.78 -3.78 8.70
C ASN A 126 5.87 -2.57 8.68
N THR A 127 4.56 -2.76 8.52
CA THR A 127 3.59 -1.66 8.56
C THR A 127 2.84 -1.66 9.89
N ILE A 128 2.86 -0.53 10.58
CA ILE A 128 2.20 -0.32 11.87
C ILE A 128 1.14 0.76 11.71
N GLN A 129 -0.06 0.49 12.21
CA GLN A 129 -1.15 1.45 12.25
C GLN A 129 -1.78 1.45 13.65
N LEU A 130 -1.76 2.60 14.31
CA LEU A 130 -2.45 2.87 15.57
C LEU A 130 -3.28 4.15 15.39
N ASP A 131 -4.41 4.21 16.06
CA ASP A 131 -5.33 5.35 16.03
C ASP A 131 -5.85 5.63 17.44
N ALA A 132 -6.69 6.65 17.60
CA ALA A 132 -7.28 6.99 18.90
C ALA A 132 -8.11 5.85 19.53
N LYS A 133 -8.70 4.96 18.71
CA LYS A 133 -9.49 3.80 19.18
C LYS A 133 -8.61 2.60 19.51
N LYS A 134 -7.41 2.51 18.93
CA LYS A 134 -6.44 1.41 19.05
C LYS A 134 -5.04 1.98 19.26
N SER A 135 -4.86 2.74 20.34
CA SER A 135 -3.62 3.49 20.59
C SER A 135 -2.51 2.65 21.21
N ILE A 136 -2.81 1.47 21.76
CA ILE A 136 -1.83 0.59 22.40
C ILE A 136 -1.64 -0.69 21.60
N LEU A 137 -0.42 -0.92 21.11
CA LEU A 137 -0.01 -2.16 20.46
C LEU A 137 0.60 -3.13 21.48
N LEU A 138 -0.07 -4.25 21.73
CA LEU A 138 0.44 -5.34 22.55
C LEU A 138 1.08 -6.42 21.66
N LEU A 139 2.41 -6.45 21.64
CA LEU A 139 3.22 -7.41 20.90
C LEU A 139 3.46 -8.68 21.72
N SER A 140 2.95 -9.80 21.24
CA SER A 140 3.09 -11.11 21.87
C SER A 140 3.80 -12.12 20.95
N GLY A 141 4.47 -13.10 21.54
CA GLY A 141 5.20 -14.14 20.82
C GLY A 141 6.55 -14.49 21.48
N PRO A 142 7.37 -15.36 20.89
CA PRO A 142 8.68 -15.72 21.44
C PRO A 142 9.67 -14.55 21.37
N ASN A 143 10.67 -14.53 22.25
CA ASN A 143 11.66 -13.42 22.31
C ASN A 143 12.52 -13.33 21.05
N ALA A 144 12.83 -14.47 20.44
CA ALA A 144 13.53 -14.55 19.16
C ALA A 144 12.71 -14.04 17.95
N GLY A 145 11.43 -13.68 18.13
CA GLY A 145 10.55 -13.23 17.05
C GLY A 145 10.83 -11.82 16.52
N GLY A 146 11.65 -11.01 17.22
CA GLY A 146 11.98 -9.64 16.82
C GLY A 146 11.10 -8.55 17.43
N LYS A 147 10.34 -8.85 18.51
CA LYS A 147 9.40 -7.90 19.15
C LYS A 147 10.11 -6.63 19.61
N THR A 148 11.23 -6.79 20.32
CA THR A 148 12.10 -5.70 20.76
C THR A 148 12.68 -4.91 19.59
N VAL A 149 12.98 -5.56 18.45
CA VAL A 149 13.51 -4.88 17.26
C VAL A 149 12.43 -4.00 16.64
N LEU A 150 11.20 -4.49 16.50
CA LEU A 150 10.07 -3.70 16.01
C LEU A 150 9.77 -2.52 16.95
N LEU A 151 9.72 -2.76 18.26
CA LEU A 151 9.53 -1.71 19.26
C LEU A 151 10.62 -0.63 19.17
N LYS A 152 11.89 -1.02 19.07
CA LYS A 152 13.01 -0.08 18.89
C LYS A 152 12.91 0.65 17.55
N ALA A 153 12.47 0.01 16.48
CA ALA A 153 12.29 0.66 15.19
C ALA A 153 11.23 1.78 15.26
N ILE A 154 10.10 1.53 15.94
CA ILE A 154 9.06 2.54 16.15
C ILE A 154 9.61 3.71 16.98
N GLY A 155 10.27 3.42 18.10
CA GLY A 155 10.87 4.46 18.95
C GLY A 155 11.94 5.28 18.25
N LEU A 156 12.80 4.63 17.47
CA LEU A 156 13.82 5.31 16.68
C LEU A 156 13.20 6.18 15.59
N ALA A 157 12.17 5.71 14.87
CA ALA A 157 11.47 6.53 13.89
C ALA A 157 10.86 7.79 14.54
N SER A 158 10.16 7.63 15.67
CA SER A 158 9.60 8.75 16.42
C SER A 158 10.69 9.72 16.91
N GLN A 159 11.81 9.21 17.43
CA GLN A 159 12.91 10.05 17.89
C GLN A 159 13.65 10.76 16.74
N MET A 160 13.85 10.08 15.61
CA MET A 160 14.43 10.65 14.41
C MET A 160 13.58 11.83 13.92
N ALA A 161 12.26 11.63 13.85
CA ALA A 161 11.34 12.69 13.47
C ALA A 161 11.40 13.90 14.44
N ARG A 162 11.43 13.67 15.76
CA ARG A 162 11.61 14.74 16.77
C ARG A 162 12.90 15.53 16.58
N CYS A 163 13.96 14.88 16.11
CA CYS A 163 15.25 15.52 15.81
C CYS A 163 15.29 16.20 14.43
N GLY A 164 14.18 16.20 13.68
CA GLY A 164 14.13 16.70 12.30
C GLY A 164 14.95 15.85 11.32
N LEU A 165 15.05 14.54 11.58
CA LEU A 165 15.62 13.56 10.67
C LEU A 165 14.49 12.85 9.91
N PRO A 166 14.68 12.57 8.60
CA PRO A 166 13.87 11.59 7.89
C PRO A 166 13.88 10.23 8.60
N ILE A 167 12.79 9.48 8.50
CA ILE A 167 12.59 8.21 9.22
C ILE A 167 12.85 7.00 8.32
N CYS A 168 13.19 5.85 8.93
CA CYS A 168 13.41 4.58 8.21
C CYS A 168 12.09 3.86 7.89
N ALA A 169 11.22 4.55 7.17
CA ALA A 169 9.90 4.09 6.73
C ALA A 169 9.56 4.74 5.37
N SER A 170 8.45 4.35 4.76
CA SER A 170 7.94 4.97 3.54
C SER A 170 7.55 6.44 3.76
N ARG A 171 7.62 7.25 2.70
CA ARG A 171 7.23 8.67 2.69
C ARG A 171 5.75 8.89 3.01
N GLU A 172 4.93 7.88 2.80
CA GLU A 172 3.50 7.88 3.13
C GLU A 172 3.23 7.71 4.63
N SER A 173 4.28 7.55 5.44
CA SER A 173 4.14 7.43 6.88
C SER A 173 3.69 8.73 7.53
N VAL A 174 2.75 8.61 8.46
CA VAL A 174 2.15 9.69 9.24
C VAL A 174 2.38 9.40 10.72
N ILE A 175 2.85 10.40 11.46
CA ILE A 175 3.01 10.30 12.91
C ILE A 175 2.64 11.63 13.59
N PRO A 176 2.14 11.60 14.84
CA PRO A 176 2.03 12.81 15.62
C PRO A 176 3.43 13.28 16.05
N PHE A 177 3.55 14.58 16.34
CA PHE A 177 4.76 15.08 17.00
C PHE A 177 4.77 14.64 18.45
N PHE A 178 5.55 13.59 18.76
CA PHE A 178 5.66 13.10 20.13
C PHE A 178 6.50 14.07 20.98
N ALA A 179 5.85 14.77 21.92
CA ALA A 179 6.50 15.67 22.85
C ALA A 179 7.42 14.90 23.80
N GLN A 180 6.97 13.76 24.31
CA GLN A 180 7.73 12.88 25.20
C GLN A 180 7.65 11.42 24.73
N ILE A 181 8.78 10.71 24.87
CA ILE A 181 8.88 9.27 24.61
C ILE A 181 9.42 8.63 25.90
N ALA A 182 8.60 7.85 26.60
CA ALA A 182 9.03 7.03 27.73
C ALA A 182 9.45 5.64 27.23
N THR A 183 10.61 5.19 27.67
CA THR A 183 11.16 3.88 27.29
C THR A 183 11.51 3.07 28.53
N CYS A 184 10.97 1.86 28.61
CA CYS A 184 11.36 0.84 29.56
C CYS A 184 11.83 -0.38 28.74
N ILE A 185 13.08 -0.35 28.25
CA ILE A 185 13.63 -1.32 27.31
C ILE A 185 14.99 -1.81 27.80
N GLY A 186 15.17 -3.13 27.89
CA GLY A 186 16.42 -3.78 28.27
C GLY A 186 16.42 -4.26 29.73
N ASP A 187 17.45 -5.02 30.08
CA ASP A 187 17.67 -5.43 31.46
C ASP A 187 18.03 -4.19 32.28
N ALA A 188 17.29 -3.93 33.35
CA ALA A 188 17.64 -2.95 34.38
C ALA A 188 18.87 -3.42 35.19
N GLN A 189 19.93 -3.85 34.50
CA GLN A 189 21.27 -4.04 35.05
C GLN A 189 21.99 -2.69 35.04
N SER A 190 21.43 -1.71 35.76
CA SER A 190 22.28 -0.65 36.29
C SER A 190 22.99 -1.24 37.51
N VAL A 191 24.31 -1.15 37.49
CA VAL A 191 25.22 -1.57 38.58
C VAL A 191 25.10 -0.62 39.80
N ASP A 192 24.15 0.31 39.75
CA ASP A 192 23.88 1.29 40.79
C ASP A 192 22.43 1.14 41.27
N GLU A 193 22.29 1.08 42.60
CA GLU A 193 21.09 0.95 43.44
C GLU A 193 20.72 -0.48 43.88
N ASP A 194 20.69 -0.69 45.20
CA ASP A 194 20.32 -1.88 45.99
C ASP A 194 18.86 -2.38 45.77
N LEU A 195 18.24 -2.07 44.63
CA LEU A 195 16.88 -2.46 44.28
C LEU A 195 16.87 -3.77 43.50
N SER A 196 15.94 -4.67 43.86
CA SER A 196 15.58 -5.81 43.02
C SER A 196 15.24 -5.30 41.61
N THR A 197 15.77 -5.96 40.57
CA THR A 197 15.59 -5.62 39.14
C THR A 197 14.12 -5.44 38.76
N PHE A 198 13.23 -6.18 39.43
CA PHE A 198 11.78 -6.05 39.27
C PHE A 198 11.23 -4.73 39.84
N ALA A 199 11.68 -4.30 41.02
CA ALA A 199 11.21 -3.05 41.64
C ALA A 199 11.65 -1.81 40.83
N ALA A 200 12.87 -1.81 40.30
CA ALA A 200 13.34 -0.77 39.39
C ALA A 200 12.50 -0.70 38.11
N HIS A 201 12.16 -1.87 37.54
CA HIS A 201 11.27 -1.97 36.38
C HIS A 201 9.88 -1.40 36.69
N LEU A 202 9.26 -1.75 37.82
CA LEU A 202 7.96 -1.21 38.23
C LEU A 202 7.98 0.31 38.40
N LYS A 203 9.05 0.87 38.98
CA LYS A 203 9.21 2.32 39.12
C LYS A 203 9.28 3.02 37.75
N GLN A 204 9.93 2.41 36.76
CA GLN A 204 9.93 2.93 35.39
C GLN A 204 8.55 2.87 34.73
N LEU A 205 7.80 1.77 34.93
CA LEU A 205 6.42 1.66 34.46
C LEU A 205 5.53 2.73 35.09
N ASP A 206 5.67 2.97 36.40
CA ASP A 206 4.92 4.00 37.12
C ASP A 206 5.25 5.42 36.66
N LEU A 207 6.52 5.72 36.38
CA LEU A 207 6.91 7.00 35.78
C LEU A 207 6.25 7.21 34.41
N ALA A 208 6.11 6.16 33.60
CA ALA A 208 5.41 6.25 32.32
C ALA A 208 3.89 6.52 32.47
N VAL A 209 3.29 6.17 33.62
CA VAL A 209 1.85 6.45 33.91
C VAL A 209 1.61 7.95 34.08
N GLN A 210 2.64 8.75 34.36
CA GLN A 210 2.48 10.20 34.48
C GLN A 210 2.24 10.89 33.12
N LEU A 211 2.53 10.23 31.99
CA LEU A 211 2.32 10.77 30.66
C LEU A 211 0.84 10.74 30.26
N LYS A 212 0.36 11.83 29.65
CA LYS A 212 -1.05 12.01 29.26
C LYS A 212 -1.19 12.68 27.91
N GLY A 213 -2.05 12.13 27.05
CA GLY A 213 -2.39 12.68 25.74
C GLY A 213 -1.69 12.00 24.57
N ALA A 214 -2.27 12.19 23.39
CA ALA A 214 -1.89 11.53 22.13
C ALA A 214 -0.53 11.99 21.57
N ASN A 215 0.08 13.03 22.14
CA ASN A 215 1.42 13.49 21.82
C ASN A 215 2.51 12.78 22.65
N ASN A 216 2.20 11.71 23.36
CA ASN A 216 3.17 10.92 24.12
C ASN A 216 3.21 9.48 23.65
N LEU A 217 4.44 8.92 23.62
CA LEU A 217 4.71 7.55 23.24
C LEU A 217 5.32 6.78 24.41
N VAL A 218 4.75 5.63 24.75
CA VAL A 218 5.23 4.71 25.77
C VAL A 218 5.73 3.44 25.09
N LEU A 219 6.99 3.08 25.33
CA LEU A 219 7.63 1.90 24.76
C LEU A 219 8.11 0.99 25.90
N ILE A 220 7.48 -0.16 26.07
CA ILE A 220 7.77 -1.09 27.17
C ILE A 220 8.15 -2.45 26.59
N ASP A 221 9.31 -2.95 26.96
CA ASP A 221 9.77 -4.30 26.63
C ASP A 221 9.56 -5.23 27.83
N GLU A 222 8.92 -6.37 27.59
CA GLU A 222 8.65 -7.43 28.56
C GLU A 222 7.96 -6.97 29.86
N ILE A 223 6.81 -6.32 29.71
CA ILE A 223 6.05 -5.79 30.84
C ILE A 223 5.78 -6.86 31.91
N CYS A 224 6.20 -6.58 33.15
CA CYS A 224 6.02 -7.44 34.33
C CYS A 224 6.49 -8.90 34.13
N GLY A 225 7.52 -9.13 33.31
CA GLY A 225 7.96 -10.46 32.89
C GLY A 225 8.68 -11.31 33.93
N SER A 226 9.19 -10.70 35.01
CA SER A 226 10.12 -11.31 35.98
C SER A 226 9.46 -11.87 37.25
N THR A 227 8.13 -12.00 37.27
CA THR A 227 7.34 -12.48 38.42
C THR A 227 6.44 -13.66 38.03
N ASP A 228 5.62 -14.14 38.97
CA ASP A 228 4.58 -15.12 38.72
C ASP A 228 3.70 -14.71 37.51
N PRO A 229 3.46 -15.61 36.53
CA PRO A 229 2.72 -15.25 35.33
C PRO A 229 1.29 -14.74 35.57
N GLU A 230 0.60 -15.16 36.62
CA GLU A 230 -0.74 -14.68 36.94
C GLU A 230 -0.69 -13.28 37.56
N GLU A 231 0.14 -13.10 38.60
CA GLU A 231 0.33 -11.80 39.24
C GLU A 231 0.89 -10.75 38.27
N GLY A 232 1.90 -11.13 37.49
CA GLY A 232 2.52 -10.28 36.48
C GLY A 232 1.55 -9.89 35.37
N SER A 233 0.67 -10.80 34.96
CA SER A 233 -0.38 -10.48 33.97
C SER A 233 -1.43 -9.53 34.53
N ALA A 234 -1.86 -9.73 35.78
CA ALA A 234 -2.81 -8.83 36.43
C ALA A 234 -2.24 -7.42 36.59
N LEU A 235 -0.97 -7.31 37.00
CA LEU A 235 -0.28 -6.05 37.15
C LEU A 235 -0.04 -5.35 35.79
N ALA A 236 0.40 -6.10 34.78
CA ALA A 236 0.55 -5.58 33.42
C ALA A 236 -0.78 -5.03 32.86
N ARG A 237 -1.90 -5.71 33.10
CA ARG A 237 -3.24 -5.21 32.72
C ARG A 237 -3.58 -3.90 33.41
N ALA A 238 -3.28 -3.77 34.70
CA ALA A 238 -3.53 -2.54 35.44
C ALA A 238 -2.77 -1.35 34.83
N PHE A 239 -1.47 -1.52 34.54
CA PHE A 239 -0.67 -0.49 33.87
C PHE A 239 -1.19 -0.16 32.47
N ILE A 240 -1.48 -1.17 31.65
CA ILE A 240 -2.02 -0.98 30.30
C ILE A 240 -3.34 -0.19 30.34
N ASN A 241 -4.22 -0.50 31.28
CA ASN A 241 -5.47 0.22 31.46
C ASN A 241 -5.25 1.68 31.87
N GLU A 242 -4.28 1.97 32.72
CA GLU A 242 -3.93 3.36 33.05
C GLU A 242 -3.34 4.11 31.85
N TYR A 243 -2.46 3.49 31.06
CA TYR A 243 -1.99 4.08 29.81
C TYR A 243 -3.15 4.35 28.83
N ALA A 244 -4.11 3.43 28.72
CA ALA A 244 -5.29 3.61 27.89
C ALA A 244 -6.16 4.79 28.37
N LYS A 245 -6.40 4.90 29.69
CA LYS A 245 -7.12 6.05 30.28
C LYS A 245 -6.41 7.37 30.01
N ASN A 246 -5.09 7.37 30.04
CA ASN A 246 -4.27 8.54 29.76
C ASN A 246 -4.21 8.91 28.27
N LYS A 247 -4.82 8.11 27.39
CA LYS A 247 -4.89 8.34 25.93
C LYS A 247 -3.51 8.52 25.28
N VAL A 248 -2.51 7.78 25.76
CA VAL A 248 -1.16 7.76 25.16
C VAL A 248 -1.07 6.73 24.04
N TYR A 249 -0.09 6.88 23.16
CA TYR A 249 0.31 5.80 22.27
C TYR A 249 1.26 4.85 22.98
N GLY A 250 1.05 3.55 22.82
CA GLY A 250 1.84 2.52 23.51
C GLY A 250 2.30 1.43 22.56
N VAL A 251 3.55 1.00 22.68
CA VAL A 251 4.01 -0.28 22.14
C VAL A 251 4.60 -1.09 23.28
N ILE A 252 3.95 -2.21 23.59
CA ILE A 252 4.23 -3.00 24.78
C ILE A 252 4.50 -4.43 24.32
N THR A 253 5.64 -5.01 24.69
CA THR A 253 5.92 -6.42 24.41
C THR A 253 5.67 -7.27 25.67
N SER A 254 5.22 -8.50 25.47
CA SER A 254 5.06 -9.46 26.57
C SER A 254 5.21 -10.90 26.12
N HIS A 255 5.74 -11.75 26.99
CA HIS A 255 5.68 -13.22 26.89
C HIS A 255 4.59 -13.84 27.77
N LEU A 256 3.91 -13.04 28.60
CA LEU A 256 2.89 -13.52 29.53
C LEU A 256 1.67 -14.04 28.76
N SER A 257 1.44 -15.34 28.83
CA SER A 257 0.33 -16.00 28.13
C SER A 257 -1.05 -15.48 28.53
N PRO A 258 -1.35 -15.23 29.83
CA PRO A 258 -2.66 -14.72 30.24
C PRO A 258 -2.97 -13.32 29.71
N LEU A 259 -1.95 -12.52 29.34
CA LEU A 259 -2.12 -11.18 28.79
C LEU A 259 -2.57 -11.18 27.32
N LYS A 260 -2.53 -12.33 26.63
CA LYS A 260 -2.91 -12.46 25.21
C LYS A 260 -4.43 -12.52 24.99
N THR A 261 -5.19 -12.87 26.02
CA THR A 261 -6.65 -13.09 25.97
C THR A 261 -7.38 -12.05 26.82
N GLY A 262 -8.71 -12.00 26.82
CA GLY A 262 -9.44 -11.11 27.74
C GLY A 262 -9.33 -9.62 27.44
N TRP A 263 -9.14 -9.28 26.16
CA TRP A 263 -9.34 -7.93 25.63
C TRP A 263 -10.55 -7.97 24.69
N SER A 264 -11.46 -7.01 24.83
CA SER A 264 -12.65 -6.84 24.00
C SER A 264 -12.30 -6.20 22.65
N GLN A 265 -13.19 -6.34 21.66
CA GLN A 265 -12.99 -5.65 20.37
C GLN A 265 -13.00 -4.13 20.51
N ASP A 266 -13.74 -3.59 21.49
CA ASP A 266 -13.84 -2.16 21.77
C ASP A 266 -12.69 -1.59 22.62
N ASP A 267 -11.80 -2.45 23.13
CA ASP A 267 -10.68 -1.98 23.96
C ASP A 267 -9.68 -1.16 23.13
N VAL A 268 -8.97 -0.24 23.78
CA VAL A 268 -7.94 0.60 23.14
C VAL A 268 -6.71 -0.19 22.65
N ILE A 269 -6.72 -1.49 22.92
CA ILE A 269 -5.58 -2.38 22.71
C ILE A 269 -5.73 -3.12 21.39
N LYS A 270 -4.65 -3.08 20.63
CA LYS A 270 -4.45 -3.83 19.40
C LYS A 270 -3.43 -4.92 19.67
N ASN A 271 -3.86 -6.17 19.58
CA ASN A 271 -2.93 -7.29 19.64
C ASN A 271 -2.07 -7.33 18.38
N GLY A 272 -0.84 -7.81 18.51
CA GLY A 272 0.02 -8.09 17.37
C GLY A 272 1.05 -9.14 17.70
N SER A 273 1.62 -9.75 16.67
CA SER A 273 2.69 -10.71 16.80
C SER A 273 3.64 -10.63 15.62
N LEU A 274 4.80 -11.26 15.78
CA LEU A 274 5.74 -11.43 14.68
C LEU A 274 5.68 -12.87 14.22
N GLU A 275 5.55 -13.03 12.91
CA GLU A 275 5.48 -14.33 12.27
C GLU A 275 6.80 -15.09 12.49
N TYR A 276 6.62 -16.36 12.78
CA TYR A 276 7.68 -17.33 12.96
C TYR A 276 7.40 -18.45 11.98
N ASP A 277 8.34 -18.72 11.07
CA ASP A 277 8.17 -19.81 10.13
C ASP A 277 8.40 -21.13 10.88
N PRO A 278 7.38 -22.00 11.04
CA PRO A 278 7.51 -23.24 11.79
C PRO A 278 8.36 -24.30 11.07
N GLN A 279 8.47 -24.24 9.74
CA GLN A 279 9.26 -25.20 8.95
C GLN A 279 10.74 -24.85 9.01
N SER A 280 11.09 -23.62 8.65
CA SER A 280 12.48 -23.17 8.75
C SER A 280 12.88 -22.84 10.17
N GLY A 281 11.94 -22.68 11.12
CA GLY A 281 12.07 -22.28 12.53
C GLY A 281 12.97 -21.06 12.74
N LYS A 282 13.01 -20.20 11.72
CA LYS A 282 13.62 -18.89 11.79
C LYS A 282 12.49 -17.87 11.92
N PRO A 283 12.67 -16.81 12.72
CA PRO A 283 11.74 -15.68 12.70
C PRO A 283 11.70 -15.11 11.26
N SER A 284 10.49 -14.98 10.69
CA SER A 284 10.32 -14.28 9.42
C SER A 284 10.21 -12.77 9.63
N TYR A 285 10.18 -12.31 10.89
CA TYR A 285 10.13 -10.90 11.32
C TYR A 285 8.98 -10.08 10.69
N ASN A 286 8.00 -10.74 10.06
CA ASN A 286 6.81 -10.11 9.49
C ASN A 286 5.81 -9.85 10.61
N PHE A 287 5.39 -8.60 10.75
CA PHE A 287 4.41 -8.19 11.74
C PHE A 287 3.00 -8.58 11.30
N LEU A 288 2.30 -9.31 12.16
CA LEU A 288 0.91 -9.70 12.02
C LEU A 288 0.07 -8.85 12.99
N SER A 289 -0.62 -7.86 12.43
CA SER A 289 -1.54 -7.01 13.15
C SER A 289 -2.83 -7.76 13.52
N GLY A 290 -3.30 -7.60 14.76
CA GLY A 290 -4.55 -8.17 15.27
C GLY A 290 -4.45 -9.60 15.80
N ILE A 291 -3.34 -10.29 15.55
CA ILE A 291 -3.17 -11.71 15.90
C ILE A 291 -2.19 -11.84 17.07
N PRO A 292 -2.62 -12.36 18.25
CA PRO A 292 -1.71 -12.64 19.34
C PRO A 292 -0.78 -13.82 18.98
N GLY A 293 0.49 -13.72 19.34
CA GLY A 293 1.53 -14.68 18.96
C GLY A 293 1.61 -15.84 19.93
N ASP A 294 1.84 -17.06 19.43
CA ASP A 294 1.97 -18.24 20.28
C ASP A 294 3.38 -18.43 20.85
N SER A 295 3.44 -19.03 22.04
CA SER A 295 4.70 -19.36 22.71
C SER A 295 5.16 -20.75 22.25
N LEU A 296 6.01 -20.81 21.22
CA LEU A 296 6.47 -22.06 20.58
C LEU A 296 7.67 -22.72 21.29
N ALA A 297 7.73 -22.64 22.64
CA ALA A 297 8.90 -23.06 23.42
C ALA A 297 9.35 -24.51 23.18
N LEU A 298 8.40 -25.45 23.06
CA LEU A 298 8.70 -26.87 22.79
C LEU A 298 9.26 -27.12 21.39
N LEU A 299 8.83 -26.36 20.39
CA LEU A 299 9.40 -26.46 19.03
C LEU A 299 10.82 -25.90 18.99
N THR A 300 11.08 -24.82 19.73
CA THR A 300 12.43 -24.28 19.91
C THR A 300 13.34 -25.29 20.59
N ALA A 301 12.88 -25.92 21.68
CA ALA A 301 13.63 -26.95 22.41
C ALA A 301 13.96 -28.16 21.51
N LYS A 302 13.01 -28.64 20.70
CA LYS A 302 13.25 -29.72 19.71
C LYS A 302 14.40 -29.42 18.76
N ARG A 303 14.53 -28.17 18.36
CA ARG A 303 15.55 -27.74 17.41
C ARG A 303 16.91 -27.49 18.03
N VAL A 304 16.95 -26.97 19.26
CA VAL A 304 18.21 -26.81 20.02
C VAL A 304 18.86 -28.16 20.34
N GLY A 305 18.17 -29.26 20.04
CA GLY A 305 18.70 -30.63 20.16
C GLY A 305 18.30 -31.30 21.47
N VAL A 306 17.26 -30.78 22.15
CA VAL A 306 16.72 -31.43 23.35
C VAL A 306 16.17 -32.80 22.96
N SER A 307 16.52 -33.82 23.76
CA SER A 307 16.17 -35.22 23.49
C SER A 307 14.66 -35.39 23.24
N PRO A 308 14.25 -36.19 22.24
CA PRO A 308 12.84 -36.49 21.97
C PRO A 308 12.11 -37.04 23.20
N ALA A 309 12.79 -37.78 24.07
CA ALA A 309 12.22 -38.30 25.31
C ALA A 309 11.86 -37.18 26.29
N ILE A 310 12.74 -36.18 26.46
CA ILE A 310 12.49 -35.02 27.33
C ILE A 310 11.34 -34.18 26.79
N LEU A 311 11.24 -34.03 25.47
CA LEU A 311 10.14 -33.30 24.83
C LEU A 311 8.80 -34.03 24.98
N ALA A 312 8.80 -35.37 24.91
CA ALA A 312 7.62 -36.19 25.14
C ALA A 312 7.11 -36.01 26.57
N HIS A 313 8.00 -36.09 27.57
CA HIS A 313 7.66 -35.83 28.97
C HIS A 313 7.19 -34.39 29.19
N ALA A 314 7.86 -33.40 28.58
CA ALA A 314 7.43 -32.01 28.66
C ALA A 314 6.03 -31.78 28.07
N TYR A 315 5.68 -32.50 27.00
CA TYR A 315 4.33 -32.49 26.44
C TYR A 315 3.31 -33.16 27.36
N GLU A 316 3.68 -34.22 28.07
CA GLU A 316 2.81 -34.88 29.06
C GLU A 316 2.47 -33.98 30.25
N TYR A 317 3.44 -33.17 30.71
CA TYR A 317 3.23 -32.20 31.81
C TYR A 317 2.38 -30.99 31.46
N LEU A 318 2.05 -30.77 30.18
CA LEU A 318 1.13 -29.70 29.79
C LEU A 318 -0.30 -29.98 30.27
N SER A 319 -0.99 -28.92 30.67
CA SER A 319 -2.41 -28.99 31.04
C SER A 319 -3.27 -29.47 29.86
N PRO A 320 -4.45 -30.09 30.11
CA PRO A 320 -5.35 -30.54 29.05
C PRO A 320 -5.73 -29.42 28.07
N LEU A 321 -5.97 -28.21 28.59
CA LEU A 321 -6.26 -27.01 27.81
C LEU A 321 -5.08 -26.61 26.90
N ALA A 322 -3.84 -26.68 27.40
CA ALA A 322 -2.65 -26.39 26.61
C ALA A 322 -2.41 -27.44 25.51
N LYS A 323 -2.69 -28.72 25.79
CA LYS A 323 -2.63 -29.80 24.79
C LYS A 323 -3.63 -29.58 23.65
N GLN A 324 -4.88 -29.23 23.99
CA GLN A 324 -5.93 -28.92 23.01
C GLN A 324 -5.58 -27.69 22.17
N LYS A 325 -5.00 -26.65 22.79
CA LYS A 325 -4.51 -25.48 22.04
C LYS A 325 -3.43 -25.87 21.03
N ILE A 326 -2.46 -26.70 21.42
CA ILE A 326 -1.40 -27.15 20.50
C ILE A 326 -1.95 -28.01 19.36
N SER A 327 -2.97 -28.86 19.60
CA SER A 327 -3.60 -29.64 18.52
C SER A 327 -4.36 -28.76 17.55
N SER A 328 -5.15 -27.80 18.04
CA SER A 328 -5.85 -26.84 17.18
C SER A 328 -4.88 -25.96 16.38
N LEU A 329 -3.72 -25.62 16.95
CA LEU A 329 -2.68 -24.90 16.22
C LEU A 329 -2.06 -25.72 15.09
N LYS A 330 -1.85 -27.03 15.29
CA LYS A 330 -1.41 -27.92 14.21
C LYS A 330 -2.44 -27.98 13.07
N GLU A 331 -3.73 -27.96 13.40
CA GLU A 331 -4.80 -27.89 12.41
C GLU A 331 -4.78 -26.57 11.63
N ILE A 332 -4.62 -25.44 12.32
CA ILE A 332 -4.48 -24.12 11.69
C ILE A 332 -3.23 -24.06 10.80
N GLU A 333 -2.11 -24.65 11.23
CA GLU A 333 -0.88 -24.68 10.44
C GLU A 333 -1.04 -25.51 9.17
N ASN A 334 -1.73 -26.66 9.26
CA ASN A 334 -2.10 -27.47 8.10
C ASN A 334 -3.02 -26.70 7.16
N LEU A 335 -4.04 -26.02 7.67
CA LEU A 335 -4.93 -25.16 6.88
C LEU A 335 -4.16 -24.01 6.19
N LYS A 336 -3.22 -23.36 6.89
CA LYS A 336 -2.37 -22.30 6.31
C LYS A 336 -1.51 -22.86 5.19
N LYS A 337 -0.98 -24.08 5.34
CA LYS A 337 -0.21 -24.76 4.30
C LYS A 337 -1.10 -25.04 3.08
N ASP A 338 -2.31 -25.55 3.28
CA ASP A 338 -3.27 -25.80 2.20
C ASP A 338 -3.65 -24.51 1.46
N ILE A 339 -3.88 -23.42 2.22
CA ILE A 339 -4.13 -22.09 1.66
C ILE A 339 -2.92 -21.60 0.84
N SER A 340 -1.68 -21.77 1.34
CA SER A 340 -0.48 -21.35 0.61
C SER A 340 -0.31 -22.11 -0.71
N VAL A 341 -0.61 -23.41 -0.70
CA VAL A 341 -0.58 -24.26 -1.91
C VAL A 341 -1.68 -23.82 -2.88
N LEU A 342 -2.87 -23.51 -2.38
CA LEU A 342 -3.98 -22.97 -3.19
C LEU A 342 -3.62 -21.62 -3.79
N GLN A 343 -3.05 -20.70 -3.01
CA GLN A 343 -2.61 -19.38 -3.50
C GLN A 343 -1.53 -19.50 -4.58
N ALA A 344 -0.59 -20.43 -4.43
CA ALA A 344 0.42 -20.70 -5.46
C ALA A 344 -0.21 -21.25 -6.76
N LYS A 345 -1.22 -22.13 -6.65
CA LYS A 345 -2.01 -22.60 -7.80
C LYS A 345 -2.77 -21.46 -8.46
N TYR A 346 -3.53 -20.67 -7.70
CA TYR A 346 -4.27 -19.51 -8.22
C TYR A 346 -3.35 -18.50 -8.93
N ARG A 347 -2.17 -18.20 -8.39
CA ARG A 347 -1.20 -17.31 -9.06
C ARG A 347 -0.71 -17.88 -10.38
N LYS A 348 -0.54 -19.19 -10.47
CA LYS A 348 -0.16 -19.86 -11.72
C LYS A 348 -1.30 -19.79 -12.73
N ASP A 349 -2.53 -20.07 -12.29
CA ASP A 349 -3.72 -20.05 -13.13
C ASP A 349 -3.98 -18.63 -13.69
N ILE A 350 -3.80 -17.59 -12.87
CA ILE A 350 -3.91 -16.18 -13.33
C ILE A 350 -2.90 -15.89 -14.44
N LYS A 351 -1.63 -16.29 -14.28
CA LYS A 351 -0.61 -16.10 -15.31
C LYS A 351 -0.92 -16.86 -16.60
N ASP A 352 -1.43 -18.09 -16.47
CA ASP A 352 -1.81 -18.91 -17.62
C ASP A 352 -3.01 -18.29 -18.36
N VAL A 353 -3.99 -17.73 -17.64
CA VAL A 353 -5.14 -17.00 -18.21
C VAL A 353 -4.70 -15.71 -18.89
N GLU A 354 -3.82 -14.91 -18.28
CA GLU A 354 -3.27 -13.69 -18.88
C GLU A 354 -2.52 -13.98 -20.17
N LYS A 355 -1.70 -15.04 -20.18
CA LYS A 355 -1.00 -15.49 -21.38
C LYS A 355 -1.97 -15.88 -22.49
N ARG A 356 -3.02 -16.63 -22.15
CA ARG A 356 -4.03 -17.07 -23.11
C ARG A 356 -4.87 -15.92 -23.66
N LYS A 357 -5.13 -14.90 -22.84
CA LYS A 357 -5.78 -13.66 -23.27
C LYS A 357 -4.92 -12.91 -24.29
N LEU A 358 -3.62 -12.77 -24.03
CA LEU A 358 -2.69 -12.16 -24.99
C LEU A 358 -2.62 -12.94 -26.31
N GLU A 359 -2.58 -14.27 -26.26
CA GLU A 359 -2.62 -15.13 -27.46
C GLU A 359 -3.92 -14.96 -28.25
N LEU A 360 -5.08 -14.85 -27.57
CA LEU A 360 -6.37 -14.60 -28.20
C LEU A 360 -6.44 -13.20 -28.82
N ASP A 361 -5.96 -12.16 -28.14
CA ASP A 361 -5.93 -10.80 -28.66
C ASP A 361 -5.04 -10.71 -29.92
N GLU A 362 -3.94 -11.45 -29.98
CA GLU A 362 -3.09 -11.54 -31.17
C GLU A 362 -3.80 -12.27 -32.33
N GLN A 363 -4.55 -13.34 -32.03
CA GLN A 363 -5.36 -14.06 -33.03
C GLN A 363 -6.49 -13.18 -33.58
N ILE A 364 -7.17 -12.41 -32.73
CA ILE A 364 -8.21 -11.46 -33.15
C ILE A 364 -7.63 -10.41 -34.08
N LYS A 365 -6.48 -9.81 -33.73
CA LYS A 365 -5.81 -8.84 -34.60
C LYS A 365 -5.43 -9.43 -35.96
N LYS A 366 -4.84 -10.64 -35.97
CA LYS A 366 -4.52 -11.33 -37.23
C LYS A 366 -5.78 -11.61 -38.06
N PHE A 367 -6.87 -12.01 -37.40
CA PHE A 367 -8.15 -12.25 -38.07
C PHE A 367 -8.73 -10.97 -38.68
N GLU A 368 -8.72 -9.86 -37.94
CA GLU A 368 -9.16 -8.54 -38.42
C GLU A 368 -8.33 -8.08 -39.64
N GLU A 369 -7.00 -8.20 -39.57
CA GLU A 369 -6.11 -7.87 -40.69
C GLU A 369 -6.39 -8.74 -41.93
N THR A 370 -6.64 -10.05 -41.75
CA THR A 370 -6.99 -10.93 -42.88
C THR A 370 -8.35 -10.58 -43.47
N LYS A 371 -9.35 -10.30 -42.63
CA LYS A 371 -10.69 -9.90 -43.03
C LYS A 371 -10.65 -8.60 -43.84
N ASP A 372 -9.88 -7.61 -43.38
CA ASP A 372 -9.78 -6.32 -44.05
C ASP A 372 -9.05 -6.44 -45.40
N ARG A 373 -8.00 -7.27 -45.49
CA ARG A 373 -7.33 -7.58 -46.77
C ARG A 373 -8.25 -8.30 -47.76
N GLU A 374 -9.08 -9.22 -47.30
CA GLU A 374 -10.07 -9.89 -48.16
C GLU A 374 -11.18 -8.94 -48.60
N LEU A 375 -11.68 -8.08 -47.72
CA LEU A 375 -12.61 -7.00 -48.07
C LEU A 375 -12.03 -6.05 -49.12
N GLU A 376 -10.77 -5.65 -48.98
CA GLU A 376 -10.14 -4.76 -49.96
C GLU A 376 -9.96 -5.45 -51.33
N LYS A 377 -9.63 -6.75 -51.35
CA LYS A 377 -9.53 -7.53 -52.59
C LYS A 377 -10.89 -7.70 -53.27
N THR A 378 -11.93 -8.02 -52.51
CA THR A 378 -13.30 -8.17 -53.04
C THR A 378 -13.85 -6.84 -53.54
N LEU A 379 -13.61 -5.72 -52.83
CA LEU A 379 -13.96 -4.38 -53.31
C LEU A 379 -13.21 -4.02 -54.59
N LYS A 380 -11.90 -4.26 -54.68
CA LYS A 380 -11.13 -4.01 -55.92
C LYS A 380 -11.60 -4.87 -57.09
N GLN A 381 -11.98 -6.12 -56.85
CA GLN A 381 -12.56 -6.98 -57.88
C GLN A 381 -13.96 -6.48 -58.29
N ALA A 382 -14.80 -6.09 -57.33
CA ALA A 382 -16.11 -5.52 -57.61
C ALA A 382 -16.02 -4.21 -58.39
N THR A 383 -15.12 -3.27 -58.02
CA THR A 383 -14.92 -2.02 -58.76
C THR A 383 -14.37 -2.26 -60.15
N LYS A 384 -13.42 -3.20 -60.31
CA LYS A 384 -12.88 -3.56 -61.63
C LYS A 384 -13.94 -4.20 -62.53
N ASN A 385 -14.81 -5.04 -61.96
CA ASN A 385 -15.93 -5.64 -62.68
C ASN A 385 -17.01 -4.60 -63.04
N VAL A 386 -17.28 -3.65 -62.14
CA VAL A 386 -18.21 -2.54 -62.43
C VAL A 386 -17.62 -1.61 -63.49
N GLU A 387 -16.33 -1.27 -63.44
CA GLU A 387 -15.64 -0.48 -64.47
C GLU A 387 -15.60 -1.21 -65.81
N SER A 388 -15.36 -2.53 -65.83
CA SER A 388 -15.40 -3.30 -67.07
C SER A 388 -16.81 -3.29 -67.68
N VAL A 389 -17.84 -3.51 -66.86
CA VAL A 389 -19.25 -3.46 -67.31
C VAL A 389 -19.65 -2.05 -67.78
N ILE A 390 -19.21 -0.98 -67.12
CA ILE A 390 -19.46 0.40 -67.54
C ILE A 390 -18.68 0.74 -68.84
N SER A 391 -17.45 0.24 -69.00
CA SER A 391 -16.67 0.44 -70.22
C SER A 391 -17.25 -0.33 -71.42
N GLU A 392 -17.79 -1.53 -71.18
CA GLU A 392 -18.51 -2.31 -72.19
C GLU A 392 -19.88 -1.69 -72.51
N ALA A 393 -20.57 -1.10 -71.52
CA ALA A 393 -21.84 -0.39 -71.71
C ALA A 393 -21.70 0.98 -72.41
N ASN A 394 -20.55 1.66 -72.28
CA ASN A 394 -20.28 2.95 -72.94
C ASN A 394 -19.62 2.80 -74.33
N ALA A 395 -19.02 1.65 -74.65
CA ALA A 395 -18.41 1.38 -75.96
C ALA A 395 -19.36 0.68 -76.96
N LYS A 396 -20.58 0.32 -76.55
CA LYS A 396 -21.61 -0.26 -77.43
C LYS A 396 -22.96 0.45 -77.30
N GLU A 397 -23.06 1.48 -78.15
CA GLU A 397 -24.25 1.89 -78.90
C GLU A 397 -25.32 2.77 -78.25
N ALA A 398 -25.09 4.08 -78.41
CA ALA A 398 -26.09 4.91 -79.06
C ALA A 398 -26.41 4.35 -80.46
N MET A 399 -27.67 3.93 -80.64
CA MET A 399 -28.34 3.58 -81.90
C MET A 399 -28.21 2.14 -82.41
N ASP A 400 -28.86 1.21 -81.69
CA ASP A 400 -30.01 0.53 -82.32
C ASP A 400 -31.19 0.44 -81.35
N LYS A 401 -32.09 1.43 -81.52
CA LYS A 401 -33.36 1.52 -80.82
C LYS A 401 -34.34 0.55 -81.46
N HIS A 402 -35.07 -0.16 -80.60
CA HIS A 402 -36.46 -0.54 -80.81
C HIS A 402 -36.75 -1.51 -81.97
N ARG A 403 -36.64 -2.82 -81.71
CA ARG A 403 -37.78 -3.76 -81.89
C ARG A 403 -37.47 -5.16 -81.34
N LYS A 404 -37.47 -5.29 -80.01
CA LYS A 404 -37.91 -6.49 -79.25
C LYS A 404 -38.17 -6.11 -77.80
N LEU A 405 -38.94 -5.02 -77.65
CA LEU A 405 -39.27 -4.35 -76.39
C LEU A 405 -40.59 -4.87 -75.80
N GLN A 406 -40.82 -6.19 -75.82
CA GLN A 406 -42.03 -6.78 -75.23
C GLN A 406 -41.89 -8.12 -74.50
N GLU A 407 -40.69 -8.65 -74.25
CA GLU A 407 -40.59 -9.94 -73.52
C GLU A 407 -39.54 -10.04 -72.40
N ILE A 408 -38.98 -8.94 -71.90
CA ILE A 408 -38.24 -8.94 -70.63
C ILE A 408 -38.55 -7.66 -69.84
N LYS A 409 -39.84 -7.44 -69.58
CA LYS A 409 -40.30 -6.52 -68.54
C LYS A 409 -40.59 -7.38 -67.32
N PHE A 410 -40.04 -6.98 -66.18
CA PHE A 410 -40.01 -7.67 -64.87
C PHE A 410 -38.79 -8.58 -64.63
N ASN A 411 -37.64 -7.98 -64.31
CA ASN A 411 -37.14 -8.02 -62.93
C ASN A 411 -35.80 -7.29 -62.81
N LEU A 412 -35.87 -6.00 -62.53
CA LEU A 412 -35.13 -5.41 -61.42
C LEU A 412 -35.77 -4.05 -61.12
N PRO A 413 -36.08 -3.77 -59.85
CA PRO A 413 -35.95 -2.41 -59.36
C PRO A 413 -34.89 -2.36 -58.27
N GLU A 414 -33.98 -1.41 -58.48
CA GLU A 414 -33.29 -0.67 -57.42
C GLU A 414 -34.29 -0.14 -56.39
N ILE A 415 -33.89 -0.32 -55.13
CA ILE A 415 -33.74 0.74 -54.11
C ILE A 415 -34.49 2.05 -54.41
N VAL A 416 -35.66 2.26 -53.81
CA VAL A 416 -36.07 3.59 -53.32
C VAL A 416 -36.95 3.44 -52.07
N LYS A 417 -36.49 4.14 -51.02
CA LYS A 417 -37.21 4.90 -49.98
C LYS A 417 -38.70 4.63 -49.77
N GLY A 418 -39.05 4.58 -48.48
CA GLY A 418 -40.38 4.32 -47.99
C GLY A 418 -41.45 5.34 -48.39
N GLY A 419 -42.69 4.89 -48.22
CA GLY A 419 -43.88 5.71 -48.42
C GLY A 419 -45.13 4.83 -48.41
N THR A 420 -45.77 4.75 -47.24
CA THR A 420 -47.23 4.77 -47.04
C THR A 420 -48.15 3.89 -47.89
N SER A 421 -48.89 3.07 -47.15
CA SER A 421 -50.35 2.83 -47.23
C SER A 421 -50.82 1.46 -47.72
N GLN A 422 -51.29 0.73 -46.71
CA GLN A 422 -52.62 0.13 -46.59
C GLN A 422 -53.04 -1.03 -47.51
N ASN A 423 -53.41 -2.08 -46.77
CA ASN A 423 -54.53 -3.00 -46.97
C ASN A 423 -54.26 -4.33 -47.70
N SER A 424 -54.09 -5.33 -46.85
CA SER A 424 -54.86 -6.58 -46.77
C SER A 424 -54.84 -7.51 -47.98
N THR A 425 -54.18 -8.65 -47.80
CA THR A 425 -54.77 -10.00 -47.90
C THR A 425 -53.75 -11.05 -47.42
N ASP A 426 -54.26 -12.13 -46.83
CA ASP A 426 -53.59 -13.16 -46.03
C ASP A 426 -52.24 -13.73 -46.52
N PRO A 427 -51.29 -14.06 -45.61
CA PRO A 427 -50.19 -14.96 -45.94
C PRO A 427 -50.48 -16.42 -45.55
N LYS A 428 -50.25 -17.28 -46.55
CA LYS A 428 -50.22 -18.75 -46.58
C LYS A 428 -49.61 -19.41 -45.30
N LYS A 429 -50.26 -20.49 -44.85
CA LYS A 429 -49.82 -21.36 -43.73
C LYS A 429 -48.52 -22.11 -44.08
N ILE A 430 -47.56 -22.10 -43.16
CA ILE A 430 -46.31 -22.88 -43.19
C ILE A 430 -46.66 -24.36 -42.97
N GLN A 431 -46.14 -25.29 -43.80
CA GLN A 431 -46.54 -26.71 -43.75
C GLN A 431 -45.41 -27.68 -43.38
N THR A 432 -44.15 -27.25 -43.38
CA THR A 432 -43.00 -28.13 -43.05
C THR A 432 -42.01 -27.49 -42.07
N ALA A 433 -41.30 -28.32 -41.29
CA ALA A 433 -40.35 -27.87 -40.28
C ALA A 433 -39.09 -27.20 -40.88
N ASP A 434 -38.70 -27.61 -42.09
CA ASP A 434 -37.56 -27.02 -42.80
C ASP A 434 -37.88 -25.60 -43.33
N GLU A 435 -39.11 -25.37 -43.83
CA GLU A 435 -39.59 -24.03 -44.20
C GLU A 435 -39.69 -23.08 -42.99
N PHE A 436 -39.95 -23.63 -41.79
CA PHE A 436 -39.94 -22.83 -40.55
C PHE A 436 -38.53 -22.42 -40.15
N ALA A 437 -37.55 -23.34 -40.25
CA ALA A 437 -36.15 -23.06 -39.93
C ALA A 437 -35.52 -22.02 -40.87
N GLU A 438 -35.89 -22.03 -42.15
CA GLU A 438 -35.41 -21.05 -43.13
C GLU A 438 -36.00 -19.65 -42.89
N LYS A 439 -37.27 -19.58 -42.43
CA LYS A 439 -37.96 -18.32 -42.17
C LYS A 439 -37.68 -17.72 -40.79
N PHE A 440 -37.31 -18.55 -39.80
CA PHE A 440 -37.06 -18.14 -38.42
C PHE A 440 -35.79 -18.83 -37.85
N PRO A 441 -34.58 -18.36 -38.21
CA PRO A 441 -33.34 -18.89 -37.67
C PRO A 441 -33.15 -18.57 -36.17
N PRO A 442 -32.25 -19.28 -35.46
CA PRO A 442 -31.93 -18.99 -34.06
C PRO A 442 -31.55 -17.53 -33.85
N GLY A 443 -32.11 -16.92 -32.80
CA GLY A 443 -32.01 -15.47 -32.51
C GLY A 443 -33.23 -14.66 -32.93
N THR A 444 -34.17 -15.23 -33.69
CA THR A 444 -35.39 -14.53 -34.11
C THR A 444 -36.41 -14.46 -32.97
N LYS A 445 -37.03 -13.28 -32.78
CA LYS A 445 -38.15 -13.09 -31.83
C LYS A 445 -39.45 -13.60 -32.44
N ILE A 446 -40.14 -14.45 -31.70
CA ILE A 446 -41.41 -15.07 -32.07
C ILE A 446 -42.35 -15.08 -30.88
N PHE A 447 -43.65 -15.15 -31.14
CA PHE A 447 -44.67 -15.26 -30.12
C PHE A 447 -45.01 -16.73 -29.86
N VAL A 448 -44.90 -17.16 -28.60
CA VAL A 448 -45.23 -18.53 -28.16
C VAL A 448 -46.67 -18.55 -27.67
N ASN A 449 -47.56 -19.23 -28.41
CA ASN A 449 -48.99 -19.19 -28.12
C ASN A 449 -49.35 -19.85 -26.77
N SER A 450 -48.60 -20.89 -26.37
CA SER A 450 -48.86 -21.68 -25.16
C SER A 450 -48.63 -20.92 -23.85
N ILE A 451 -47.84 -19.84 -23.90
CA ILE A 451 -47.59 -18.95 -22.76
C ILE A 451 -48.01 -17.50 -23.04
N ASN A 452 -48.55 -17.23 -24.24
CA ASN A 452 -49.01 -15.92 -24.69
C ASN A 452 -47.95 -14.81 -24.50
N GLN A 453 -46.68 -15.11 -24.81
CA GLN A 453 -45.53 -14.21 -24.62
C GLN A 453 -44.52 -14.31 -25.76
N ASP A 454 -43.69 -13.28 -25.91
CA ASP A 454 -42.58 -13.24 -26.86
C ASP A 454 -41.36 -14.02 -26.34
N GLY A 455 -40.76 -14.82 -27.21
CA GLY A 455 -39.54 -15.57 -26.93
C GLY A 455 -38.55 -15.57 -28.10
N ILE A 456 -37.30 -15.92 -27.82
CA ILE A 456 -36.21 -15.99 -28.79
C ILE A 456 -35.91 -17.47 -29.09
N ILE A 457 -35.91 -17.84 -30.37
CA ILE A 457 -35.52 -19.18 -30.81
C ILE A 457 -34.04 -19.42 -30.51
N GLN A 458 -33.71 -20.50 -29.80
CA GLN A 458 -32.32 -20.87 -29.51
C GLN A 458 -31.80 -22.02 -30.38
N SER A 459 -32.67 -22.83 -30.97
CA SER A 459 -32.27 -23.99 -31.77
C SER A 459 -33.15 -24.18 -33.00
N ILE A 460 -32.66 -24.92 -33.98
CA ILE A 460 -33.43 -25.41 -35.14
C ILE A 460 -34.37 -26.55 -34.66
N PRO A 461 -35.51 -26.83 -35.33
CA PRO A 461 -36.39 -27.95 -34.96
C PRO A 461 -35.64 -29.29 -34.95
N ASN A 462 -35.84 -30.09 -33.90
CA ASN A 462 -35.32 -31.46 -33.84
C ASN A 462 -36.10 -32.40 -34.79
N SER A 463 -35.69 -33.67 -34.92
CA SER A 463 -36.36 -34.66 -35.77
C SER A 463 -37.83 -34.96 -35.41
N LYS A 464 -38.32 -34.43 -34.29
CA LYS A 464 -39.72 -34.49 -33.83
C LYS A 464 -40.46 -33.16 -33.97
N GLY A 465 -39.84 -32.12 -34.54
CA GLY A 465 -40.43 -30.80 -34.75
C GLY A 465 -40.40 -29.85 -33.53
N GLU A 466 -39.63 -30.15 -32.49
CA GLU A 466 -39.57 -29.32 -31.29
C GLU A 466 -38.40 -28.34 -31.33
N VAL A 467 -38.65 -27.13 -30.82
CA VAL A 467 -37.73 -25.99 -30.84
C VAL A 467 -37.55 -25.48 -29.40
N TYR A 468 -36.30 -25.17 -29.02
CA TYR A 468 -36.04 -24.49 -27.76
C TYR A 468 -36.25 -22.98 -27.91
N VAL A 469 -37.11 -22.41 -27.07
CA VAL A 469 -37.42 -20.98 -27.05
C VAL A 469 -37.15 -20.43 -25.65
N LEU A 470 -36.44 -19.30 -25.58
CA LEU A 470 -36.20 -18.57 -24.34
C LEU A 470 -37.19 -17.41 -24.24
N SER A 471 -38.11 -17.46 -23.28
CA SER A 471 -39.03 -16.36 -22.97
C SER A 471 -38.66 -15.81 -21.60
N GLN A 472 -38.24 -14.53 -21.55
CA GLN A 472 -37.72 -13.84 -20.36
C GLN A 472 -36.56 -14.63 -19.69
N SER A 473 -36.89 -15.47 -18.70
CA SER A 473 -35.93 -16.23 -17.88
C SER A 473 -36.17 -17.75 -17.93
N ILE A 474 -37.13 -18.21 -18.72
CA ILE A 474 -37.54 -19.63 -18.78
C ILE A 474 -37.24 -20.20 -20.18
N ARG A 475 -36.56 -21.35 -20.20
CA ARG A 475 -36.28 -22.12 -21.42
C ARG A 475 -37.37 -23.17 -21.62
N LEU A 476 -38.11 -23.07 -22.71
CA LEU A 476 -39.23 -23.94 -23.04
C LEU A 476 -38.93 -24.75 -24.30
N GLN A 477 -39.47 -25.97 -24.37
CA GLN A 477 -39.40 -26.84 -25.54
C GLN A 477 -40.81 -26.91 -26.13
N VAL A 478 -40.99 -26.35 -27.32
CA VAL A 478 -42.31 -26.13 -27.94
C VAL A 478 -42.28 -26.58 -29.39
N HIS A 479 -43.36 -27.18 -29.88
CA HIS A 479 -43.47 -27.62 -31.27
C HIS A 479 -43.61 -26.41 -32.22
N TRP A 480 -42.96 -26.44 -33.38
CA TRP A 480 -42.89 -25.29 -34.30
C TRP A 480 -44.25 -24.75 -34.76
N THR A 481 -45.29 -25.57 -34.74
CA THR A 481 -46.67 -25.19 -35.10
C THR A 481 -47.35 -24.24 -34.12
N GLU A 482 -46.85 -24.15 -32.89
CA GLU A 482 -47.41 -23.27 -31.83
C GLU A 482 -46.76 -21.87 -31.82
N LEU A 483 -45.83 -21.62 -32.75
CA LEU A 483 -45.02 -20.41 -32.82
C LEU A 483 -45.53 -19.50 -33.95
N LYS A 484 -45.74 -18.21 -33.66
CA LYS A 484 -46.18 -17.19 -34.63
C LYS A 484 -45.19 -16.02 -34.70
N PRO A 485 -45.13 -15.28 -35.82
CA PRO A 485 -44.30 -14.08 -35.90
C PRO A 485 -44.73 -13.03 -34.87
N ALA A 486 -43.75 -12.40 -34.21
CA ALA A 486 -44.00 -11.40 -33.17
C ALA A 486 -44.74 -10.17 -33.72
N HIS A 487 -45.65 -9.59 -32.93
CA HIS A 487 -46.32 -8.35 -33.29
C HIS A 487 -45.38 -7.15 -33.10
N LYS A 488 -45.16 -6.39 -34.20
CA LYS A 488 -44.36 -5.16 -34.36
C LYS A 488 -42.83 -5.34 -34.45
N PHE A 489 -42.26 -4.76 -35.51
CA PHE A 489 -40.82 -4.66 -35.76
C PHE A 489 -40.26 -3.36 -35.16
N THR A 490 -39.26 -3.46 -34.27
CA THR A 490 -38.32 -2.36 -33.96
C THR A 490 -36.91 -2.92 -33.94
N ASN A 491 -36.08 -2.48 -34.89
CA ASN A 491 -34.66 -2.82 -35.00
C ASN A 491 -33.84 -1.82 -34.14
N PRO A 492 -33.03 -2.25 -33.16
CA PRO A 492 -32.27 -1.33 -32.30
C PRO A 492 -30.82 -1.16 -32.80
N THR A 493 -30.61 -0.80 -34.07
CA THR A 493 -29.25 -0.56 -34.61
C THR A 493 -29.10 0.78 -35.36
N SER A 494 -30.06 1.69 -35.27
CA SER A 494 -29.98 3.01 -35.94
C SER A 494 -29.85 4.21 -35.01
N GLN A 495 -29.52 4.04 -33.73
CA GLN A 495 -29.41 5.15 -32.77
C GLN A 495 -28.03 5.37 -32.13
N LEU A 496 -26.98 4.64 -32.56
CA LEU A 496 -25.62 4.84 -32.05
C LEU A 496 -24.74 5.80 -32.87
N VAL A 497 -25.29 6.42 -33.93
CA VAL A 497 -24.58 7.42 -34.72
C VAL A 497 -25.44 8.68 -34.86
N ARG A 498 -25.61 9.40 -33.75
CA ARG A 498 -25.82 10.87 -33.68
C ARG A 498 -26.20 11.23 -32.24
N ARG A 499 -25.23 11.65 -31.44
CA ARG A 499 -25.44 12.63 -30.35
C ARG A 499 -24.11 13.13 -29.80
N SER A 500 -23.41 13.90 -30.63
CA SER A 500 -22.71 15.10 -30.17
C SER A 500 -23.74 16.23 -30.19
N GLY A 501 -24.11 16.77 -29.04
CA GLY A 501 -25.05 17.89 -28.95
C GLY A 501 -25.76 17.96 -27.61
N THR A 502 -25.40 18.98 -26.86
CA THR A 502 -26.03 19.53 -25.65
C THR A 502 -27.56 19.50 -25.72
N SER A 503 -28.22 18.90 -24.74
CA SER A 503 -29.41 19.43 -24.04
C SER A 503 -30.12 18.33 -23.24
N THR A 504 -30.42 18.71 -22.00
CA THR A 504 -31.46 18.22 -21.08
C THR A 504 -32.54 17.33 -21.71
N VAL A 505 -32.65 16.11 -21.20
CA VAL A 505 -33.86 15.29 -21.34
C VAL A 505 -34.23 14.78 -19.95
N SER A 506 -35.30 15.36 -19.43
CA SER A 506 -36.16 14.80 -18.41
C SER A 506 -36.56 13.37 -18.81
N LEU A 507 -35.99 12.40 -18.12
CA LEU A 507 -36.49 11.03 -18.12
C LEU A 507 -37.64 10.97 -17.12
N VAL A 508 -38.76 10.44 -17.57
CA VAL A 508 -39.89 10.06 -16.72
C VAL A 508 -39.38 8.97 -15.77
N ASP A 509 -39.23 9.32 -14.50
CA ASP A 509 -38.87 8.44 -13.37
C ASP A 509 -39.91 7.31 -13.26
N GLN A 510 -39.52 6.08 -13.57
CA GLN A 510 -40.13 4.87 -12.98
C GLN A 510 -39.18 4.21 -11.97
N ASP A 511 -38.11 4.89 -11.58
CA ASP A 511 -37.24 4.43 -10.49
C ASP A 511 -37.99 4.62 -9.17
N ARG A 512 -38.02 3.57 -8.35
CA ARG A 512 -38.61 3.63 -7.02
C ARG A 512 -37.86 4.69 -6.21
N THR A 513 -38.57 5.74 -5.80
CA THR A 513 -38.00 6.83 -5.02
C THR A 513 -38.36 6.68 -3.55
N VAL A 514 -37.35 6.74 -2.67
CA VAL A 514 -37.53 6.68 -1.22
C VAL A 514 -37.08 8.01 -0.64
N ASP A 515 -38.02 8.79 -0.10
CA ASP A 515 -37.72 10.04 0.59
C ASP A 515 -37.54 9.80 2.10
N LEU A 516 -36.35 10.16 2.58
CA LEU A 516 -35.91 10.02 3.97
C LEU A 516 -35.77 11.39 4.66
N ARG A 517 -36.14 12.50 4.00
CA ARG A 517 -36.06 13.85 4.59
C ARG A 517 -37.11 14.02 5.70
N GLY A 518 -36.70 14.64 6.81
CA GLY A 518 -37.58 14.94 7.95
C GLY A 518 -38.00 13.73 8.80
N LYS A 519 -37.41 12.56 8.57
CA LYS A 519 -37.55 11.38 9.44
C LYS A 519 -36.46 11.38 10.51
N THR A 520 -36.73 10.78 11.66
CA THR A 520 -35.68 10.46 12.64
C THR A 520 -34.75 9.38 12.08
N VAL A 521 -33.55 9.24 12.65
CA VAL A 521 -32.54 8.28 12.14
C VAL A 521 -33.08 6.84 12.14
N GLU A 522 -33.82 6.45 13.18
CA GLU A 522 -34.39 5.10 13.30
C GLU A 522 -35.50 4.86 12.27
N GLU A 523 -36.39 5.83 12.04
CA GLU A 523 -37.45 5.73 11.03
C GLU A 523 -36.90 5.74 9.60
N ALA A 524 -35.83 6.50 9.36
CA ALA A 524 -35.16 6.55 8.07
C ALA A 524 -34.50 5.20 7.72
N LEU A 525 -33.83 4.58 8.69
CA LEU A 525 -33.20 3.26 8.49
C LEU A 525 -34.25 2.18 8.25
N SER A 526 -35.30 2.11 9.07
CA SER A 526 -36.39 1.15 8.89
C SER A 526 -37.12 1.32 7.56
N SER A 527 -37.34 2.57 7.12
CA SER A 527 -37.97 2.87 5.84
C SER A 527 -37.07 2.54 4.64
N LEU A 528 -35.75 2.60 4.80
CA LEU A 528 -34.79 2.26 3.76
C LEU A 528 -34.62 0.75 3.62
N GLU A 529 -34.53 0.02 4.73
CA GLU A 529 -34.43 -1.45 4.74
C GLU A 529 -35.63 -2.10 4.05
N ASN A 530 -36.85 -1.71 4.44
CA ASN A 530 -38.07 -2.22 3.81
C ASN A 530 -38.14 -1.93 2.31
N ALA A 531 -37.58 -0.80 1.88
CA ALA A 531 -37.54 -0.45 0.47
C ALA A 531 -36.50 -1.30 -0.29
N LEU A 532 -35.32 -1.52 0.28
CA LEU A 532 -34.27 -2.37 -0.30
C LEU A 532 -34.72 -3.84 -0.41
N ASP A 533 -35.43 -4.36 0.60
CA ASP A 533 -35.98 -5.72 0.56
C ASP A 533 -37.03 -5.87 -0.55
N LEU A 534 -37.89 -4.88 -0.74
CA LEU A 534 -38.89 -4.89 -1.81
C LEU A 534 -38.26 -4.73 -3.20
N ALA A 535 -37.21 -3.92 -3.33
CA ALA A 535 -36.47 -3.78 -4.58
C ALA A 535 -35.69 -5.06 -4.92
N SER A 536 -35.12 -5.73 -3.91
CA SER A 536 -34.49 -7.04 -4.10
C SER A 536 -35.51 -8.12 -4.47
N ALA A 537 -36.72 -8.08 -3.91
CA ALA A 537 -37.78 -9.04 -4.23
C ALA A 537 -38.39 -8.84 -5.63
N GLN A 538 -38.34 -7.62 -6.16
CA GLN A 538 -38.85 -7.26 -7.48
C GLN A 538 -37.75 -7.19 -8.57
N GLU A 539 -36.51 -7.58 -8.24
CA GLU A 539 -35.34 -7.51 -9.13
C GLU A 539 -35.17 -6.10 -9.77
N GLU A 540 -35.39 -5.04 -8.98
CA GLU A 540 -35.21 -3.66 -9.46
C GLU A 540 -33.72 -3.30 -9.48
N ASP A 541 -33.18 -2.98 -10.66
CA ASP A 541 -31.76 -2.67 -10.85
C ASP A 541 -31.31 -1.34 -10.22
N ARG A 542 -32.25 -0.42 -9.92
CA ARG A 542 -31.95 0.96 -9.48
C ARG A 542 -33.03 1.52 -8.56
N MET A 543 -32.60 2.09 -7.43
CA MET A 543 -33.46 2.83 -6.49
C MET A 543 -32.88 4.22 -6.24
N LYS A 544 -33.74 5.23 -6.12
CA LYS A 544 -33.35 6.62 -5.87
C LYS A 544 -33.71 7.01 -4.44
N VAL A 545 -32.69 7.20 -3.61
CA VAL A 545 -32.86 7.61 -2.20
C VAL A 545 -32.66 9.12 -2.10
N ILE A 546 -33.68 9.82 -1.60
CA ILE A 546 -33.60 11.25 -1.31
C ILE A 546 -33.36 11.41 0.18
N HIS A 547 -32.17 11.90 0.55
CA HIS A 547 -31.79 12.16 1.94
C HIS A 547 -31.58 13.66 2.19
N GLY A 548 -31.65 14.08 3.46
CA GLY A 548 -31.44 15.46 3.87
C GLY A 548 -31.24 15.55 5.39
N HIS A 549 -31.22 16.77 5.94
CA HIS A 549 -31.12 16.95 7.38
C HIS A 549 -32.39 16.41 8.07
N GLY A 550 -32.19 15.48 9.01
CA GLY A 550 -33.26 14.96 9.86
C GLY A 550 -33.74 16.05 10.81
N THR A 551 -35.00 15.98 11.22
CA THR A 551 -35.47 16.74 12.38
C THR A 551 -34.78 16.17 13.61
N GLU A 552 -33.94 16.99 14.25
CA GLU A 552 -33.29 16.68 15.52
C GLU A 552 -34.35 16.18 16.52
N ALA A 553 -34.03 15.07 17.20
CA ALA A 553 -34.63 14.78 18.49
C ALA A 553 -34.04 15.73 19.54
#